data_AF-A0A429GFW2-F1
#
_entry.id   AF-A0A429GFW2-F1
#
_cell.length_a   1.000
_cell.length_b   1.000
_cell.length_c   1.000
_cell.angle_alpha   90.00
_cell.angle_beta   90.00
_cell.angle_gamma   90.00
#
_symmetry.space_group_name_H-M   'P 1'
#
loop_
_entity.id
_entity.type
_entity.pdbx_description
1 polymer ?
#
loop_
_entity_poly.entity_id
_entity_poly.type
_entity_poly.pdbx_seq_one_letter_code
_entity_poly.pdbx_strand_id
1 'polypeptide(L)'
;MRIDQSMSLDKVLAQTTRICLYAEPIAHPTSPLLPLERGLHEKLRKAIRISPYRAYEGIGLTPREIFIVKVLRKVGNNVIIENRVWSGAKKQISKKVIQEVEAELVYPVLLGRDVGKYEIKWRKTYSVIIYDPKSGKILPEHKAKINYPRAFSFYFNFKHELESAANYKNYGKGQPFYFIYRMEDRVFAPAKVVWREVGTRINAAVITTLKDQQIGEKIPLPDYTCVYVPLSNEDEAYYLCAILNSMISRLVTSYVHLHPDPHVLEHFYIPKYVKTDDIHSKLVKLSKIAHKIADRDKGKLAKVEEEIDKLVAQLYSISEDELKEIRKCLAMLEGEEYEEEFEETVELPPSMPDVSLRNNVVEEKKPFNVDVVISNPLEEPLRNVYIKLTTFDNRTVERNFEEVKGEVSFPLSFEGLKAGEYKVKLTFEYVIKDVPKKVEKELTIYVKGPEVKHAERNFKIEDLGV
;
A
#
# COMPACT_ATOMS: atom_id res chain seq x y z
N MET A 1 6.21 5.99 23.12
CA MET A 1 6.53 6.36 24.52
C MET A 1 5.55 5.66 25.46
N ARG A 2 6.00 4.99 26.54
CA ARG A 2 5.08 4.39 27.52
C ARG A 2 4.85 5.37 28.65
N ILE A 3 3.63 5.86 28.80
CA ILE A 3 3.25 6.81 29.85
C ILE A 3 3.04 6.01 31.14
N ASP A 4 3.72 6.41 32.23
CA ASP A 4 3.55 5.79 33.53
C ASP A 4 2.18 6.15 34.13
N GLN A 5 1.47 5.17 34.70
CA GLN A 5 0.13 5.39 35.28
C GLN A 5 0.14 6.33 36.49
N SER A 6 1.30 6.55 37.12
CA SER A 6 1.49 7.48 38.23
C SER A 6 1.82 8.92 37.81
N MET A 7 2.01 9.16 36.51
CA MET A 7 2.38 10.49 35.99
C MET A 7 1.20 11.47 36.13
N SER A 8 1.49 12.70 36.59
CA SER A 8 0.45 13.75 36.67
C SER A 8 -0.03 14.17 35.29
N LEU A 9 -1.29 14.62 35.21
CA LEU A 9 -1.89 15.08 33.96
C LEU A 9 -1.03 16.14 33.26
N ASP A 10 -0.53 17.15 33.98
CA ASP A 10 0.30 18.20 33.39
C ASP A 10 1.58 17.67 32.75
N LYS A 11 2.23 16.67 33.37
CA LYS A 11 3.42 16.04 32.80
C LYS A 11 3.08 15.23 31.56
N VAL A 12 1.94 14.53 31.56
CA VAL A 12 1.45 13.81 30.38
C VAL A 12 1.15 14.78 29.25
N LEU A 13 0.45 15.88 29.53
CA LEU A 13 0.14 16.91 28.55
C LEU A 13 1.40 17.62 28.03
N ALA A 14 2.45 17.80 28.83
CA ALA A 14 3.71 18.36 28.36
C ALA A 14 4.50 17.42 27.44
N GLN A 15 4.27 16.11 27.52
CA GLN A 15 5.01 15.08 26.78
C GLN A 15 4.22 14.46 25.62
N THR A 16 3.01 14.95 25.35
CA THR A 16 2.12 14.41 24.31
C THR A 16 1.59 15.50 23.40
N THR A 17 1.56 15.20 22.10
CA THR A 17 0.87 16.00 21.08
C THR A 17 -0.60 15.62 21.06
N ARG A 18 -1.49 16.61 20.95
CA ARG A 18 -2.94 16.40 20.83
C ARG A 18 -3.38 16.89 19.46
N ILE A 19 -4.09 16.03 18.74
CA ILE A 19 -4.63 16.31 17.42
C ILE A 19 -6.15 16.29 17.54
N CYS A 20 -6.81 17.34 17.06
CA CYS A 20 -8.27 17.47 17.10
C CYS A 20 -8.85 16.94 15.78
N LEU A 21 -9.62 15.85 15.86
CA LEU A 21 -10.27 15.19 14.72
C LEU A 21 -11.79 15.16 14.90
N TYR A 22 -12.49 14.94 13.80
CA TYR A 22 -13.95 14.82 13.71
C TYR A 22 -14.33 13.36 13.56
N ALA A 23 -15.05 12.86 14.56
CA ALA A 23 -15.54 11.50 14.60
C ALA A 23 -16.97 11.45 14.03
N GLU A 24 -17.13 10.81 12.88
CA GLU A 24 -18.46 10.53 12.28
C GLU A 24 -18.70 9.01 12.23
N PRO A 25 -19.96 8.57 12.40
CA PRO A 25 -20.29 7.17 12.20
C PRO A 25 -20.08 6.76 10.73
N ILE A 26 -19.47 5.60 10.52
CA ILE A 26 -19.11 5.11 9.18
C ILE A 26 -20.34 4.97 8.26
N ALA A 27 -21.45 4.41 8.73
CA ALA A 27 -22.62 4.16 7.88
C ALA A 27 -23.94 4.57 8.53
N HIS A 28 -24.17 4.15 9.77
CA HIS A 28 -25.38 4.43 10.54
C HIS A 28 -25.01 5.03 11.90
N PRO A 29 -25.94 5.70 12.61
CA PRO A 29 -25.65 6.29 13.93
C PRO A 29 -25.07 5.32 14.98
N THR A 30 -25.27 4.02 14.79
CA THR A 30 -24.75 2.95 15.66
C THR A 30 -23.50 2.27 15.12
N SER A 31 -23.00 2.67 13.95
CA SER A 31 -21.74 2.18 13.37
C SER A 31 -20.53 2.70 14.16
N PRO A 32 -19.35 2.05 14.03
CA PRO A 32 -18.12 2.58 14.58
C PRO A 32 -17.86 4.02 14.14
N LEU A 33 -17.25 4.80 15.03
CA LEU A 33 -16.83 6.16 14.74
C LEU A 33 -15.46 6.14 14.06
N LEU A 34 -15.34 6.90 12.98
CA LEU A 34 -14.10 7.08 12.25
C LEU A 34 -13.56 8.50 12.52
N PRO A 35 -12.45 8.67 13.25
CA PRO A 35 -11.89 9.99 13.54
C PRO A 35 -11.04 10.50 12.36
N LEU A 36 -11.51 11.51 11.63
CA LEU A 36 -10.82 12.11 10.48
C LEU A 36 -10.79 13.64 10.53
N GLU A 37 -9.98 14.28 9.69
CA GLU A 37 -10.09 15.71 9.43
C GLU A 37 -11.44 16.07 8.77
N ARG A 38 -11.91 17.32 8.94
CA ARG A 38 -13.18 17.75 8.33
C ARG A 38 -13.11 17.61 6.81
N GLY A 39 -14.21 17.14 6.22
CA GLY A 39 -14.33 16.99 4.77
C GLY A 39 -13.83 15.65 4.23
N LEU A 40 -12.95 14.94 4.95
CA LEU A 40 -12.41 13.65 4.51
C LEU A 40 -13.49 12.54 4.51
N HIS A 41 -14.49 12.65 5.38
CA HIS A 41 -15.66 11.75 5.40
C HIS A 41 -16.42 11.74 4.07
N GLU A 42 -16.71 12.91 3.49
CA GLU A 42 -17.39 13.01 2.20
C GLU A 42 -16.52 12.47 1.05
N LYS A 43 -15.19 12.71 1.12
CA LYS A 43 -14.22 12.19 0.15
C LYS A 43 -14.18 10.65 0.14
N LEU A 44 -14.27 10.02 1.31
CA LEU A 44 -14.26 8.57 1.47
C LEU A 44 -15.61 7.89 1.25
N ARG A 45 -16.69 8.65 1.03
CA ARG A 45 -18.05 8.13 0.95
C ARG A 45 -18.26 7.02 -0.10
N LYS A 46 -17.47 7.04 -1.19
CA LYS A 46 -17.49 5.97 -2.21
C LYS A 46 -16.86 4.65 -1.73
N ALA A 47 -15.91 4.74 -0.80
CA ALA A 47 -15.25 3.61 -0.16
C ALA A 47 -16.03 3.10 1.06
N ILE A 48 -16.90 3.92 1.66
CA ILE A 48 -17.66 3.58 2.86
C ILE A 48 -19.07 3.08 2.50
N ARG A 49 -19.18 1.76 2.26
CA ARG A 49 -20.45 1.02 2.11
C ARG A 49 -20.17 -0.48 2.17
N ILE A 50 -21.23 -1.29 2.19
CA ILE A 50 -21.12 -2.75 2.22
C ILE A 50 -20.42 -3.27 0.95
N SER A 51 -19.38 -4.08 1.12
CA SER A 51 -18.67 -4.74 0.04
C SER A 51 -19.48 -5.88 -0.60
N PRO A 52 -19.37 -6.12 -1.92
CA PRO A 52 -19.86 -7.34 -2.55
C PRO A 52 -19.04 -8.58 -2.16
N TYR A 53 -17.86 -8.41 -1.56
CA TYR A 53 -17.04 -9.49 -1.04
C TYR A 53 -17.46 -9.85 0.38
N ARG A 54 -17.44 -11.15 0.68
CA ARG A 54 -17.76 -11.67 2.01
C ARG A 54 -16.56 -12.37 2.63
N ALA A 55 -16.20 -11.94 3.82
CA ALA A 55 -15.16 -12.54 4.63
C ALA A 55 -15.75 -13.59 5.59
N TYR A 56 -14.90 -14.53 6.01
CA TYR A 56 -15.25 -15.62 6.90
C TYR A 56 -14.10 -15.90 7.87
N GLU A 57 -14.43 -16.27 9.10
CA GLU A 57 -13.45 -16.83 10.02
C GLU A 57 -13.01 -18.23 9.56
N GLY A 58 -11.74 -18.57 9.81
CA GLY A 58 -11.19 -19.88 9.52
C GLY A 58 -11.77 -21.02 10.37
N ILE A 59 -11.28 -22.23 10.09
CA ILE A 59 -11.82 -23.48 10.66
C ILE A 59 -11.41 -23.66 12.13
N GLY A 60 -12.33 -24.19 12.92
CA GLY A 60 -12.17 -24.38 14.37
C GLY A 60 -11.50 -25.70 14.72
N LEU A 61 -10.17 -25.76 14.62
CA LEU A 61 -9.35 -26.94 14.98
C LEU A 61 -9.18 -27.10 16.50
N THR A 62 -10.29 -27.28 17.21
CA THR A 62 -10.31 -27.47 18.68
C THR A 62 -10.86 -28.85 19.02
N PRO A 63 -10.12 -29.68 19.78
CA PRO A 63 -8.83 -29.39 20.44
C PRO A 63 -7.64 -29.41 19.48
N ARG A 64 -6.81 -28.37 19.56
CA ARG A 64 -5.62 -28.18 18.68
C ARG A 64 -4.64 -29.35 18.78
N GLU A 65 -4.52 -29.96 19.95
CA GLU A 65 -3.60 -31.07 20.20
C GLU A 65 -3.92 -32.36 19.43
N ILE A 66 -5.16 -32.49 18.93
CA ILE A 66 -5.59 -33.63 18.09
C ILE A 66 -5.63 -33.23 16.63
N PHE A 67 -6.29 -32.10 16.33
CA PHE A 67 -6.51 -31.69 14.94
C PHE A 67 -5.28 -31.12 14.24
N ILE A 68 -4.32 -30.55 14.99
CA ILE A 68 -3.06 -30.08 14.43
C ILE A 68 -2.00 -31.15 14.59
N VAL A 69 -1.42 -31.56 13.47
CA VAL A 69 -0.45 -32.66 13.41
C VAL A 69 0.87 -32.19 12.81
N LYS A 70 1.93 -32.96 13.05
CA LYS A 70 3.18 -32.91 12.30
C LYS A 70 3.19 -34.05 11.30
N VAL A 71 3.67 -33.80 10.09
CA VAL A 71 4.02 -34.86 9.14
C VAL A 71 5.49 -35.19 9.33
N LEU A 72 5.78 -36.43 9.73
CA LEU A 72 7.14 -36.89 10.03
C LEU A 72 7.87 -37.38 8.78
N ARG A 73 7.18 -38.17 7.94
CA ARG A 73 7.70 -38.67 6.66
C ARG A 73 6.59 -39.21 5.78
N LYS A 74 6.86 -39.28 4.48
CA LYS A 74 6.03 -39.95 3.47
C LYS A 74 6.32 -41.46 3.43
N VAL A 75 5.28 -42.27 3.25
CA VAL A 75 5.36 -43.73 3.09
C VAL A 75 4.39 -44.15 1.98
N GLY A 76 4.91 -44.35 0.76
CA GLY A 76 4.07 -44.62 -0.41
C GLY A 76 3.06 -43.49 -0.67
N ASN A 77 1.77 -43.84 -0.72
CA ASN A 77 0.64 -42.89 -0.85
C ASN A 77 0.15 -42.32 0.49
N ASN A 78 0.81 -42.67 1.59
CA ASN A 78 0.45 -42.28 2.94
C ASN A 78 1.55 -41.41 3.56
N VAL A 79 1.26 -40.89 4.75
CA VAL A 79 2.23 -40.17 5.57
C VAL A 79 2.14 -40.64 7.02
N ILE A 80 3.27 -40.64 7.72
CA ILE A 80 3.29 -40.83 9.17
C ILE A 80 3.15 -39.46 9.83
N ILE A 81 2.15 -39.34 10.69
CA ILE A 81 1.85 -38.13 11.44
C ILE A 81 1.99 -38.33 12.94
N GLU A 82 2.13 -37.22 13.66
CA GLU A 82 2.11 -37.16 15.12
C GLU A 82 1.18 -36.02 15.56
N ASN A 83 0.29 -36.27 16.52
CA ASN A 83 -0.53 -35.22 17.13
C ASN A 83 0.34 -34.27 17.98
N ARG A 84 0.04 -32.97 18.00
CA ARG A 84 0.89 -31.99 18.67
C ARG A 84 0.56 -31.84 20.16
N VAL A 85 1.58 -31.52 20.96
CA VAL A 85 1.38 -30.85 22.25
C VAL A 85 1.20 -29.36 22.00
N TRP A 86 0.23 -28.73 22.67
CA TRP A 86 -0.07 -27.31 22.47
C TRP A 86 0.01 -26.55 23.79
N SER A 87 1.02 -25.68 23.93
CA SER A 87 1.31 -24.95 25.17
C SER A 87 0.15 -24.08 25.66
N GLY A 88 -0.70 -23.58 24.76
CA GLY A 88 -1.88 -22.76 25.10
C GLY A 88 -3.18 -23.54 25.34
N ALA A 89 -3.15 -24.88 25.39
CA ALA A 89 -4.36 -25.66 25.57
C ALA A 89 -4.86 -25.58 27.02
N LYS A 90 -6.13 -25.18 27.20
CA LYS A 90 -6.80 -25.14 28.52
C LYS A 90 -6.85 -26.51 29.20
N LYS A 91 -6.98 -27.58 28.41
CA LYS A 91 -6.92 -28.96 28.84
C LYS A 91 -5.89 -29.68 27.98
N GLN A 92 -4.82 -30.15 28.62
CA GLN A 92 -3.74 -30.88 27.95
C GLN A 92 -4.17 -32.31 27.63
N ILE A 93 -3.82 -32.76 26.44
CA ILE A 93 -4.01 -34.15 25.99
C ILE A 93 -2.67 -34.86 26.08
N SER A 94 -2.52 -35.70 27.11
CA SER A 94 -1.26 -36.41 27.40
C SER A 94 -0.96 -37.54 26.41
N LYS A 95 -2.00 -38.10 25.76
CA LYS A 95 -1.85 -39.19 24.80
C LYS A 95 -1.17 -38.69 23.52
N LYS A 96 -0.01 -39.27 23.21
CA LYS A 96 0.68 -39.11 21.92
C LYS A 96 0.41 -40.31 21.03
N VAL A 97 0.05 -40.04 19.79
CA VAL A 97 -0.23 -41.02 18.75
C VAL A 97 0.62 -40.68 17.54
N ILE A 98 1.48 -41.63 17.16
CA ILE A 98 2.22 -41.62 15.90
C ILE A 98 1.61 -42.71 15.03
N GLN A 99 1.06 -42.34 13.88
CA GLN A 99 0.33 -43.27 13.03
C GLN A 99 0.48 -42.89 11.55
N GLU A 100 0.47 -43.91 10.68
CA GLU A 100 0.32 -43.71 9.25
C GLU A 100 -1.12 -43.27 8.93
N VAL A 101 -1.32 -42.33 8.02
CA VAL A 101 -2.63 -41.88 7.52
C VAL A 101 -2.58 -41.65 6.00
N GLU A 102 -3.74 -41.73 5.35
CA GLU A 102 -3.88 -41.48 3.91
C GLU A 102 -3.48 -40.03 3.59
N ALA A 103 -2.45 -39.83 2.74
CA ALA A 103 -1.88 -38.50 2.50
C ALA A 103 -2.87 -37.54 1.84
N GLU A 104 -3.83 -38.07 1.08
CA GLU A 104 -4.87 -37.28 0.43
C GLU A 104 -5.80 -36.54 1.41
N LEU A 105 -5.92 -37.03 2.64
CA LEU A 105 -6.70 -36.40 3.69
C LEU A 105 -5.88 -35.39 4.50
N VAL A 106 -4.56 -35.29 4.27
CA VAL A 106 -3.71 -34.36 5.02
C VAL A 106 -3.61 -33.04 4.27
N TYR A 107 -4.06 -31.97 4.93
CA TYR A 107 -4.07 -30.62 4.37
C TYR A 107 -3.10 -29.70 5.13
N PRO A 108 -2.41 -28.78 4.44
CA PRO A 108 -1.68 -27.72 5.09
C PRO A 108 -2.66 -26.78 5.79
N VAL A 109 -2.32 -26.39 7.02
CA VAL A 109 -3.09 -25.43 7.83
C VAL A 109 -2.29 -24.15 7.96
N LEU A 110 -2.97 -23.03 7.78
CA LEU A 110 -2.41 -21.69 7.92
C LEU A 110 -2.94 -21.05 9.21
N LEU A 111 -2.02 -20.74 10.13
CA LEU A 111 -2.34 -20.02 11.37
C LEU A 111 -2.14 -18.52 11.14
N GLY A 112 -2.78 -17.66 11.95
CA GLY A 112 -2.65 -16.21 11.82
C GLY A 112 -1.19 -15.73 11.87
N ARG A 113 -0.36 -16.35 12.71
CA ARG A 113 1.09 -16.05 12.78
C ARG A 113 1.88 -16.37 11.51
N ASP A 114 1.29 -17.12 10.59
CA ASP A 114 1.88 -17.48 9.30
C ASP A 114 1.52 -16.45 8.21
N VAL A 115 0.63 -15.48 8.51
CA VAL A 115 0.14 -14.47 7.57
C VAL A 115 0.76 -13.09 7.86
N GLY A 116 1.41 -12.51 6.85
CA GLY A 116 1.93 -11.14 6.83
C GLY A 116 1.39 -10.35 5.64
N LYS A 117 1.74 -9.05 5.55
CA LYS A 117 1.34 -8.20 4.42
C LYS A 117 2.02 -8.71 3.15
N TYR A 118 1.23 -9.17 2.18
CA TYR A 118 1.67 -9.83 0.95
C TYR A 118 2.54 -11.09 1.16
N GLU A 119 2.55 -11.68 2.36
CA GLU A 119 3.49 -12.75 2.70
C GLU A 119 2.81 -13.91 3.43
N ILE A 120 3.16 -15.13 3.02
CA ILE A 120 2.74 -16.37 3.68
C ILE A 120 3.98 -17.17 4.11
N LYS A 121 4.21 -17.24 5.42
CA LYS A 121 5.31 -18.01 6.04
C LYS A 121 4.76 -19.29 6.66
N TRP A 122 4.27 -20.22 5.84
CA TRP A 122 3.70 -21.48 6.31
C TRP A 122 4.74 -22.36 7.03
N ARG A 123 4.47 -22.70 8.30
CA ARG A 123 5.40 -23.42 9.20
C ARG A 123 5.20 -24.94 9.23
N LYS A 124 4.86 -25.55 8.10
CA LYS A 124 4.61 -27.00 7.98
C LYS A 124 3.63 -27.52 9.05
N THR A 125 2.53 -26.77 9.23
CA THR A 125 1.41 -27.15 10.09
C THR A 125 0.37 -27.88 9.23
N TYR A 126 -0.19 -28.98 9.72
CA TYR A 126 -1.11 -29.83 8.97
C TYR A 126 -2.32 -30.26 9.81
N SER A 127 -3.37 -30.73 9.15
CA SER A 127 -4.52 -31.40 9.76
C SER A 127 -5.02 -32.54 8.89
N VAL A 128 -5.62 -33.56 9.50
CA VAL A 128 -6.30 -34.66 8.79
C VAL A 128 -7.77 -34.29 8.62
N ILE A 129 -8.23 -34.22 7.37
CA ILE A 129 -9.54 -33.70 7.01
C ILE A 129 -10.37 -34.82 6.38
N ILE A 130 -11.30 -35.38 7.16
CA ILE A 130 -12.21 -36.44 6.72
C ILE A 130 -13.51 -35.83 6.16
N TYR A 131 -13.36 -34.97 5.16
CA TYR A 131 -14.42 -34.23 4.48
C TYR A 131 -14.29 -34.41 2.97
N ASP A 132 -15.40 -34.32 2.25
CA ASP A 132 -15.37 -34.15 0.79
C ASP A 132 -15.05 -32.68 0.46
N PRO A 133 -13.91 -32.39 -0.20
CA PRO A 133 -13.51 -31.01 -0.51
C PRO A 133 -14.44 -30.33 -1.52
N LYS A 134 -15.21 -31.10 -2.32
CA LYS A 134 -16.14 -30.52 -3.31
C LYS A 134 -17.42 -30.02 -2.65
N SER A 135 -18.00 -30.83 -1.77
CA SER A 135 -19.26 -30.49 -1.10
C SER A 135 -19.09 -29.82 0.25
N GLY A 136 -17.87 -29.84 0.82
CA GLY A 136 -17.60 -29.38 2.18
C GLY A 136 -18.22 -30.26 3.27
N LYS A 137 -18.81 -31.41 2.91
CA LYS A 137 -19.52 -32.27 3.85
C LYS A 137 -18.57 -33.23 4.55
N ILE A 138 -18.78 -33.42 5.85
CA ILE A 138 -18.10 -34.45 6.63
C ILE A 138 -18.45 -35.83 6.07
N LEU A 139 -17.47 -36.70 5.92
CA LEU A 139 -17.74 -38.08 5.52
C LEU A 139 -18.39 -38.82 6.70
N PRO A 140 -19.49 -39.57 6.49
CA PRO A 140 -20.07 -40.42 7.53
C PRO A 140 -19.08 -41.49 8.02
N GLU A 141 -19.18 -41.88 9.29
CA GLU A 141 -18.23 -42.81 9.93
C GLU A 141 -18.04 -44.12 9.17
N HIS A 142 -19.12 -44.71 8.63
CA HIS A 142 -19.02 -45.94 7.86
C HIS A 142 -18.21 -45.77 6.56
N LYS A 143 -18.34 -44.62 5.88
CA LYS A 143 -17.56 -44.32 4.67
C LYS A 143 -16.11 -44.04 5.01
N ALA A 144 -15.88 -43.25 6.06
CA ALA A 144 -14.53 -42.95 6.53
C ALA A 144 -13.79 -44.22 6.95
N LYS A 145 -14.44 -45.13 7.68
CA LYS A 145 -13.86 -46.39 8.13
C LYS A 145 -13.50 -47.35 6.98
N ILE A 146 -14.28 -47.37 5.90
CA ILE A 146 -14.04 -48.23 4.74
C ILE A 146 -12.98 -47.63 3.81
N ASN A 147 -13.13 -46.35 3.47
CA ASN A 147 -12.31 -45.71 2.44
C ASN A 147 -11.00 -45.16 2.98
N TYR A 148 -10.99 -44.72 4.25
CA TYR A 148 -9.86 -44.06 4.90
C TYR A 148 -9.61 -44.64 6.31
N PRO A 149 -9.39 -45.96 6.41
CA PRO A 149 -9.33 -46.67 7.68
C PRO A 149 -8.24 -46.13 8.62
N ARG A 150 -7.12 -45.64 8.08
CA ARG A 150 -6.00 -45.18 8.89
C ARG A 150 -6.28 -43.81 9.52
N ALA A 151 -6.78 -42.85 8.74
CA ALA A 151 -7.22 -41.55 9.24
C ALA A 151 -8.37 -41.69 10.26
N PHE A 152 -9.35 -42.57 9.97
CA PHE A 152 -10.42 -42.88 10.91
C PHE A 152 -9.86 -43.44 12.23
N SER A 153 -8.95 -44.40 12.16
CA SER A 153 -8.29 -45.00 13.32
C SER A 153 -7.48 -43.97 14.13
N PHE A 154 -6.78 -43.05 13.47
CA PHE A 154 -6.06 -41.96 14.14
C PHE A 154 -7.00 -41.12 15.01
N TYR A 155 -8.13 -40.64 14.49
CA TYR A 155 -9.06 -39.87 15.33
C TYR A 155 -9.82 -40.73 16.35
N PHE A 156 -10.07 -42.01 16.04
CA PHE A 156 -10.76 -42.92 16.97
C PHE A 156 -10.00 -43.07 18.30
N ASN A 157 -8.67 -42.92 18.28
CA ASN A 157 -7.85 -42.87 19.49
C ASN A 157 -8.22 -41.74 20.47
N PHE A 158 -8.95 -40.73 20.01
CA PHE A 158 -9.30 -39.52 20.74
C PHE A 158 -10.82 -39.26 20.75
N LYS A 159 -11.64 -40.28 20.44
CA LYS A 159 -13.09 -40.11 20.25
C LYS A 159 -13.74 -39.39 21.43
N HIS A 160 -13.43 -39.82 22.65
CA HIS A 160 -14.02 -39.23 23.86
C HIS A 160 -13.60 -37.76 24.07
N GLU A 161 -12.34 -37.42 23.82
CA GLU A 161 -11.83 -36.05 23.89
C GLU A 161 -12.49 -35.14 22.86
N LEU A 162 -12.66 -35.65 21.62
CA LEU A 162 -13.31 -34.94 20.53
C LEU A 162 -14.80 -34.67 20.83
N GLU A 163 -15.55 -35.70 21.25
CA GLU A 163 -16.97 -35.55 21.63
C GLU A 163 -17.16 -34.66 22.86
N SER A 164 -16.15 -34.62 23.74
CA SER A 164 -16.15 -33.77 24.93
C SER A 164 -15.81 -32.30 24.64
N ALA A 165 -15.28 -31.98 23.46
CA ALA A 165 -14.84 -30.64 23.10
C ALA A 165 -16.01 -29.65 22.98
N ALA A 166 -15.75 -28.38 23.29
CA ALA A 166 -16.78 -27.34 23.27
C ALA A 166 -17.42 -27.19 21.88
N ASN A 167 -16.61 -27.20 20.82
CA ASN A 167 -17.10 -27.09 19.45
C ASN A 167 -18.06 -28.24 19.08
N TYR A 168 -17.71 -29.47 19.48
CA TYR A 168 -18.59 -30.62 19.24
C TYR A 168 -19.89 -30.52 20.04
N LYS A 169 -19.79 -30.20 21.34
CA LYS A 169 -20.97 -30.06 22.23
C LYS A 169 -21.94 -28.98 21.78
N ASN A 170 -21.44 -27.89 21.21
CA ASN A 170 -22.26 -26.74 20.82
C ASN A 170 -22.77 -26.84 19.38
N TYR A 171 -21.98 -27.40 18.45
CA TYR A 171 -22.26 -27.33 17.01
C TYR A 171 -22.20 -28.68 16.29
N GLY A 172 -21.56 -29.70 16.87
CA GLY A 172 -21.29 -30.99 16.23
C GLY A 172 -22.18 -32.14 16.71
N LYS A 173 -23.16 -31.91 17.59
CA LYS A 173 -24.04 -32.98 18.08
C LYS A 173 -24.76 -33.69 16.92
N GLY A 174 -24.61 -35.01 16.85
CA GLY A 174 -25.17 -35.85 15.78
C GLY A 174 -24.32 -35.95 14.52
N GLN A 175 -23.19 -35.23 14.45
CA GLN A 175 -22.18 -35.39 13.41
C GLN A 175 -21.16 -36.47 13.83
N PRO A 176 -20.38 -37.04 12.89
CA PRO A 176 -19.23 -37.88 13.23
C PRO A 176 -18.29 -37.22 14.26
N PHE A 177 -17.70 -38.01 15.14
CA PHE A 177 -16.87 -37.52 16.26
C PHE A 177 -15.65 -36.68 15.84
N TYR A 178 -15.19 -36.78 14.59
CA TYR A 178 -14.13 -35.95 13.99
C TYR A 178 -14.66 -34.65 13.33
N PHE A 179 -15.79 -34.13 13.82
CA PHE A 179 -16.36 -32.85 13.39
C PHE A 179 -15.41 -31.67 13.64
N ILE A 180 -15.32 -30.77 12.65
CA ILE A 180 -14.51 -29.56 12.67
C ILE A 180 -15.46 -28.39 12.44
N TYR A 181 -15.46 -27.45 13.37
CA TYR A 181 -16.35 -26.29 13.31
C TYR A 181 -15.99 -25.38 12.12
N ARG A 182 -17.01 -24.85 11.42
CA ARG A 182 -16.89 -23.99 10.22
C ARG A 182 -16.18 -24.63 9.02
N MET A 183 -16.13 -25.96 8.99
CA MET A 183 -15.63 -26.70 7.85
C MET A 183 -16.72 -26.75 6.77
N GLU A 184 -16.60 -25.89 5.76
CA GLU A 184 -17.56 -25.76 4.64
C GLU A 184 -16.82 -25.73 3.29
N ASP A 185 -17.52 -25.90 2.18
CA ASP A 185 -16.96 -25.98 0.82
C ASP A 185 -16.05 -24.80 0.46
N ARG A 186 -16.43 -23.59 0.88
CA ARG A 186 -15.66 -22.36 0.66
C ARG A 186 -14.23 -22.39 1.20
N VAL A 187 -13.93 -23.19 2.22
CA VAL A 187 -12.54 -23.32 2.73
C VAL A 187 -11.63 -24.03 1.71
N PHE A 188 -12.21 -24.71 0.73
CA PHE A 188 -11.49 -25.38 -0.35
C PHE A 188 -11.40 -24.54 -1.64
N ALA A 189 -11.87 -23.28 -1.63
CA ALA A 189 -11.77 -22.38 -2.78
C ALA A 189 -10.34 -22.30 -3.34
N PRO A 190 -10.13 -22.31 -4.67
CA PRO A 190 -8.82 -22.44 -5.29
C PRO A 190 -7.88 -21.26 -5.00
N ALA A 191 -8.43 -20.08 -4.73
CA ALA A 191 -7.70 -18.92 -4.25
C ALA A 191 -8.43 -18.31 -3.05
N LYS A 192 -7.68 -17.70 -2.13
CA LYS A 192 -8.25 -16.92 -1.03
C LYS A 192 -7.38 -15.72 -0.72
N VAL A 193 -8.00 -14.65 -0.26
CA VAL A 193 -7.28 -13.57 0.44
C VAL A 193 -7.44 -13.80 1.93
N VAL A 194 -6.34 -13.80 2.67
CA VAL A 194 -6.28 -14.11 4.10
C VAL A 194 -5.61 -12.98 4.87
N TRP A 195 -6.07 -12.72 6.09
CA TRP A 195 -5.39 -11.88 7.07
C TRP A 195 -5.58 -12.44 8.48
N ARG A 196 -4.88 -11.84 9.44
CA ARG A 196 -4.92 -12.26 10.85
C ARG A 196 -6.19 -11.79 11.51
N GLU A 197 -6.85 -12.67 12.27
CA GLU A 197 -7.98 -12.28 13.11
C GLU A 197 -7.54 -11.43 14.32
N VAL A 198 -6.29 -11.60 14.80
CA VAL A 198 -5.69 -10.71 15.81
C VAL A 198 -4.62 -9.82 15.18
N GLY A 199 -4.91 -8.52 15.11
CA GLY A 199 -4.03 -7.47 14.62
C GLY A 199 -4.68 -6.08 14.71
N THR A 200 -3.87 -5.02 14.71
CA THR A 200 -4.38 -3.64 14.75
C THR A 200 -4.78 -3.12 13.36
N ARG A 201 -4.53 -3.90 12.31
CA ARG A 201 -4.82 -3.56 10.91
C ARG A 201 -4.89 -4.80 10.04
N ILE A 202 -5.49 -4.67 8.87
CA ILE A 202 -5.50 -5.69 7.84
C ILE A 202 -4.12 -5.74 7.19
N ASN A 203 -3.45 -6.88 7.35
CA ASN A 203 -2.28 -7.26 6.56
C ASN A 203 -2.67 -8.52 5.79
N ALA A 204 -3.12 -8.32 4.55
CA ALA A 204 -3.65 -9.37 3.70
C ALA A 204 -2.57 -10.01 2.84
N ALA A 205 -2.77 -11.29 2.53
CA ALA A 205 -1.97 -12.04 1.55
C ALA A 205 -2.86 -13.01 0.78
N VAL A 206 -2.43 -13.38 -0.42
CA VAL A 206 -3.10 -14.38 -1.26
C VAL A 206 -2.56 -15.76 -0.94
N ILE A 207 -3.45 -16.73 -0.77
CA ILE A 207 -3.13 -18.16 -0.75
C ILE A 207 -3.76 -18.88 -1.94
N THR A 208 -2.92 -19.66 -2.60
CA THR A 208 -3.29 -20.61 -3.66
C THR A 208 -2.73 -21.99 -3.30
N THR A 209 -2.82 -22.95 -4.21
CA THR A 209 -2.29 -24.29 -4.05
C THR A 209 -0.81 -24.27 -3.64
N LEU A 210 -0.49 -24.87 -2.49
CA LEU A 210 0.88 -25.12 -2.05
C LEU A 210 1.36 -26.48 -2.56
N LYS A 211 2.60 -26.52 -3.02
CA LYS A 211 3.31 -27.77 -3.31
C LYS A 211 4.06 -28.22 -2.07
N ASP A 212 3.81 -29.43 -1.61
CA ASP A 212 4.54 -30.06 -0.53
C ASP A 212 5.05 -31.44 -0.94
N GLN A 213 6.29 -31.76 -0.59
CA GLN A 213 6.93 -33.02 -0.97
C GLN A 213 6.26 -34.24 -0.33
N GLN A 214 5.64 -34.08 0.84
CA GLN A 214 5.04 -35.17 1.60
C GLN A 214 3.59 -35.44 1.20
N ILE A 215 2.79 -34.38 1.05
CA ILE A 215 1.33 -34.48 0.80
C ILE A 215 0.90 -34.06 -0.61
N GLY A 216 1.84 -33.66 -1.47
CA GLY A 216 1.55 -33.23 -2.84
C GLY A 216 1.03 -31.79 -2.92
N GLU A 217 0.18 -31.53 -3.92
CA GLU A 217 -0.41 -30.21 -4.14
C GLU A 217 -1.74 -30.08 -3.38
N LYS A 218 -1.84 -29.11 -2.48
CA LYS A 218 -3.03 -28.89 -1.63
C LYS A 218 -3.29 -27.41 -1.41
N ILE A 219 -4.56 -27.03 -1.38
CA ILE A 219 -4.98 -25.70 -0.94
C ILE A 219 -4.83 -25.60 0.59
N PRO A 220 -4.17 -24.55 1.12
CA PRO A 220 -4.09 -24.33 2.55
C PRO A 220 -5.45 -23.97 3.17
N LEU A 221 -5.68 -24.48 4.37
CA LEU A 221 -6.88 -24.24 5.15
C LEU A 221 -6.59 -23.18 6.22
N PRO A 222 -7.24 -22.00 6.18
CA PRO A 222 -7.13 -21.00 7.23
C PRO A 222 -7.74 -21.52 8.54
N ASP A 223 -6.97 -21.53 9.63
CA ASP A 223 -7.44 -21.75 10.99
C ASP A 223 -8.23 -20.55 11.52
N TYR A 224 -9.02 -20.72 12.58
CA TYR A 224 -9.82 -19.65 13.19
C TYR A 224 -9.03 -18.38 13.59
N THR A 225 -7.70 -18.46 13.68
CA THR A 225 -6.82 -17.29 13.87
C THR A 225 -6.61 -16.45 12.60
N CYS A 226 -7.27 -16.83 11.51
CA CYS A 226 -7.29 -16.15 10.22
C CYS A 226 -8.73 -15.77 9.86
N VAL A 227 -8.85 -14.66 9.16
CA VAL A 227 -10.04 -14.30 8.38
C VAL A 227 -9.70 -14.46 6.89
N TYR A 228 -10.67 -14.87 6.07
CA TYR A 228 -10.45 -15.08 4.66
C TYR A 228 -11.64 -14.75 3.77
N VAL A 229 -11.36 -14.42 2.51
CA VAL A 229 -12.33 -14.29 1.43
C VAL A 229 -12.08 -15.40 0.39
N PRO A 230 -13.02 -16.33 0.17
CA PRO A 230 -12.89 -17.40 -0.82
C PRO A 230 -13.14 -16.88 -2.24
N LEU A 231 -12.28 -17.27 -3.19
CA LEU A 231 -12.35 -16.82 -4.58
C LEU A 231 -12.09 -17.98 -5.55
N SER A 232 -12.75 -17.93 -6.71
CA SER A 232 -12.59 -18.91 -7.79
C SER A 232 -11.47 -18.56 -8.76
N ASN A 233 -11.05 -17.28 -8.77
CA ASN A 233 -10.07 -16.74 -9.67
C ASN A 233 -8.88 -16.16 -8.89
N GLU A 234 -7.66 -16.51 -9.31
CA GLU A 234 -6.43 -16.06 -8.67
C GLU A 234 -6.15 -14.56 -8.90
N ASP A 235 -6.40 -14.04 -10.10
CA ASP A 235 -6.23 -12.61 -10.39
C ASP A 235 -7.19 -11.77 -9.53
N GLU A 236 -8.44 -12.21 -9.36
CA GLU A 236 -9.39 -11.56 -8.44
C GLU A 236 -8.87 -11.54 -7.00
N ALA A 237 -8.17 -12.59 -6.55
CA ALA A 237 -7.56 -12.62 -5.22
C ALA A 237 -6.44 -11.59 -5.08
N TYR A 238 -5.58 -11.47 -6.10
CA TYR A 238 -4.52 -10.47 -6.11
C TYR A 238 -5.07 -9.04 -6.17
N TYR A 239 -6.12 -8.80 -6.95
CA TYR A 239 -6.85 -7.53 -6.99
C TYR A 239 -7.40 -7.15 -5.61
N LEU A 240 -8.16 -8.06 -4.98
CA LEU A 240 -8.73 -7.84 -3.67
C LEU A 240 -7.64 -7.61 -2.60
N CYS A 241 -6.54 -8.37 -2.66
CA CYS A 241 -5.43 -8.24 -1.71
C CYS A 241 -4.71 -6.89 -1.84
N ALA A 242 -4.54 -6.34 -3.04
CA ALA A 242 -3.96 -5.01 -3.22
C ALA A 242 -4.83 -3.94 -2.57
N ILE A 243 -6.15 -3.98 -2.80
CA ILE A 243 -7.08 -3.01 -2.23
C ILE A 243 -7.12 -3.10 -0.70
N LEU A 244 -7.19 -4.31 -0.14
CA LEU A 244 -7.20 -4.51 1.31
C LEU A 244 -5.94 -4.00 2.02
N ASN A 245 -4.79 -3.99 1.33
CA ASN A 245 -3.52 -3.51 1.87
C ASN A 245 -3.23 -2.02 1.59
N SER A 246 -4.14 -1.33 0.88
CA SER A 246 -4.01 0.08 0.52
C SER A 246 -4.22 1.03 1.70
N MET A 247 -3.76 2.27 1.59
CA MET A 247 -3.98 3.32 2.59
C MET A 247 -5.45 3.64 2.81
N ILE A 248 -6.29 3.59 1.76
CA ILE A 248 -7.72 3.86 1.87
C ILE A 248 -8.40 2.78 2.72
N SER A 249 -8.05 1.50 2.50
CA SER A 249 -8.49 0.39 3.35
C SER A 249 -8.05 0.59 4.81
N ARG A 250 -6.78 0.95 5.03
CA ARG A 250 -6.23 1.21 6.37
C ARG A 250 -6.97 2.35 7.08
N LEU A 251 -7.26 3.44 6.36
CA LEU A 251 -7.98 4.57 6.93
C LEU A 251 -9.42 4.18 7.27
N VAL A 252 -10.17 3.59 6.34
CA VAL A 252 -11.59 3.20 6.56
C VAL A 252 -11.73 2.17 7.68
N THR A 253 -10.73 1.30 7.87
CA THR A 253 -10.71 0.26 8.91
C THR A 253 -9.96 0.67 10.18
N SER A 254 -9.54 1.93 10.32
CA SER A 254 -8.77 2.41 11.48
C SER A 254 -9.55 2.39 12.80
N TYR A 255 -10.88 2.24 12.74
CA TYR A 255 -11.72 1.99 13.92
C TYR A 255 -11.43 0.60 14.57
N VAL A 256 -10.76 -0.31 13.87
CA VAL A 256 -10.40 -1.63 14.37
C VAL A 256 -9.23 -1.52 15.33
N HIS A 257 -9.44 -1.89 16.60
CA HIS A 257 -8.36 -1.86 17.60
C HIS A 257 -7.54 -3.16 17.66
N LEU A 258 -8.19 -4.33 17.57
CA LEU A 258 -7.52 -5.63 17.82
C LEU A 258 -7.98 -6.77 16.92
N HIS A 259 -9.24 -6.74 16.47
CA HIS A 259 -9.86 -7.83 15.73
C HIS A 259 -10.42 -7.34 14.40
N PRO A 260 -9.65 -7.38 13.29
CA PRO A 260 -10.15 -7.12 11.94
C PRO A 260 -11.00 -8.31 11.48
N ASP A 261 -12.11 -8.52 12.17
CA ASP A 261 -13.07 -9.57 11.94
C ASP A 261 -13.76 -9.41 10.58
N PRO A 262 -14.52 -10.42 10.11
CA PRO A 262 -15.20 -10.36 8.81
C PRO A 262 -16.04 -9.08 8.56
N HIS A 263 -16.54 -8.43 9.61
CA HIS A 263 -17.35 -7.22 9.53
C HIS A 263 -16.62 -6.02 8.89
N VAL A 264 -15.28 -6.04 8.75
CA VAL A 264 -14.55 -4.97 8.04
C VAL A 264 -15.07 -4.73 6.62
N LEU A 265 -15.55 -5.78 5.95
CA LEU A 265 -16.13 -5.69 4.61
C LEU A 265 -17.59 -5.20 4.61
N GLU A 266 -18.23 -5.05 5.77
CA GLU A 266 -19.54 -4.38 5.89
C GLU A 266 -19.40 -2.85 5.85
N HIS A 267 -18.18 -2.35 6.08
CA HIS A 267 -17.85 -0.93 6.19
C HIS A 267 -16.93 -0.42 5.08
N PHE A 268 -16.17 -1.32 4.43
CA PHE A 268 -15.27 -0.97 3.34
C PHE A 268 -15.71 -1.62 2.02
N TYR A 269 -16.14 -0.79 1.07
CA TYR A 269 -16.59 -1.21 -0.24
C TYR A 269 -15.45 -1.44 -1.19
N ILE A 270 -15.43 -2.61 -1.81
CA ILE A 270 -14.46 -2.96 -2.84
C ILE A 270 -15.23 -3.32 -4.12
N PRO A 271 -15.05 -2.59 -5.24
CA PRO A 271 -15.71 -2.94 -6.50
C PRO A 271 -15.41 -4.38 -6.90
N LYS A 272 -16.39 -5.10 -7.47
CA LYS A 272 -16.14 -6.45 -8.00
C LYS A 272 -15.08 -6.40 -9.10
N TYR A 273 -14.20 -7.39 -9.12
CA TYR A 273 -13.15 -7.50 -10.12
C TYR A 273 -13.71 -7.62 -11.54
N VAL A 274 -13.20 -6.78 -12.45
CA VAL A 274 -13.48 -6.81 -13.89
C VAL A 274 -12.16 -6.99 -14.62
N LYS A 275 -11.99 -8.13 -15.31
CA LYS A 275 -10.73 -8.48 -15.99
C LYS A 275 -10.35 -7.51 -17.12
N THR A 276 -11.34 -6.91 -17.78
CA THR A 276 -11.12 -5.95 -18.88
C THR A 276 -10.85 -4.53 -18.39
N ASP A 277 -10.91 -4.28 -17.08
CA ASP A 277 -10.58 -2.98 -16.52
C ASP A 277 -9.06 -2.84 -16.35
N ASP A 278 -8.53 -1.72 -16.84
CA ASP A 278 -7.10 -1.44 -16.86
C ASP A 278 -6.53 -1.22 -15.45
N ILE A 279 -7.27 -0.54 -14.58
CA ILE A 279 -6.85 -0.28 -13.19
C ILE A 279 -6.81 -1.62 -12.44
N HIS A 280 -7.85 -2.43 -12.58
CA HIS A 280 -7.92 -3.75 -11.96
C HIS A 280 -6.76 -4.64 -12.42
N SER A 281 -6.48 -4.66 -13.72
CA SER A 281 -5.37 -5.43 -14.29
C SER A 281 -4.00 -4.95 -13.78
N LYS A 282 -3.81 -3.65 -13.59
CA LYS A 282 -2.58 -3.09 -13.00
C LYS A 282 -2.45 -3.47 -11.52
N LEU A 283 -3.52 -3.37 -10.73
CA LEU A 283 -3.53 -3.79 -9.33
C LEU A 283 -3.16 -5.27 -9.15
N VAL A 284 -3.68 -6.15 -10.02
CA VAL A 284 -3.28 -7.57 -10.03
C VAL A 284 -1.78 -7.73 -10.23
N LYS A 285 -1.20 -7.04 -11.23
CA LYS A 285 0.23 -7.11 -11.52
C LYS A 285 1.07 -6.62 -10.35
N LEU A 286 0.73 -5.47 -9.77
CA LEU A 286 1.44 -4.90 -8.62
C LEU A 286 1.33 -5.79 -7.38
N SER A 287 0.15 -6.33 -7.09
CA SER A 287 -0.05 -7.29 -6.00
C SER A 287 0.82 -8.53 -6.17
N LYS A 288 0.88 -9.10 -7.37
CA LYS A 288 1.77 -10.23 -7.68
C LYS A 288 3.24 -9.89 -7.48
N ILE A 289 3.67 -8.67 -7.84
CA ILE A 289 5.03 -8.19 -7.60
C ILE A 289 5.28 -8.05 -6.08
N ALA A 290 4.36 -7.41 -5.35
CA ALA A 290 4.45 -7.24 -3.90
C ALA A 290 4.67 -8.58 -3.19
N HIS A 291 3.91 -9.62 -3.56
CA HIS A 291 4.08 -10.97 -3.00
C HIS A 291 5.44 -11.62 -3.30
N LYS A 292 6.09 -11.27 -4.41
CA LYS A 292 7.42 -11.79 -4.77
C LYS A 292 8.55 -11.09 -4.02
N ILE A 293 8.36 -9.86 -3.58
CA ILE A 293 9.41 -9.01 -3.00
C ILE A 293 9.24 -8.74 -1.51
N ALA A 294 8.07 -9.04 -0.93
CA ALA A 294 7.73 -8.71 0.45
C ALA A 294 8.75 -9.18 1.50
N ASP A 295 9.40 -10.32 1.26
CA ASP A 295 10.41 -10.91 2.15
C ASP A 295 11.86 -10.44 1.87
N ARG A 296 12.10 -9.78 0.74
CA ARG A 296 13.44 -9.51 0.18
C ARG A 296 13.79 -8.03 0.10
N ASP A 297 12.85 -7.20 -0.35
CA ASP A 297 13.14 -5.82 -0.74
C ASP A 297 12.05 -4.86 -0.27
N LYS A 298 12.23 -4.35 0.95
CA LYS A 298 11.30 -3.41 1.57
C LYS A 298 11.23 -2.07 0.82
N GLY A 299 12.32 -1.64 0.20
CA GLY A 299 12.38 -0.37 -0.53
C GLY A 299 11.58 -0.43 -1.83
N LYS A 300 11.73 -1.52 -2.60
CA LYS A 300 10.88 -1.76 -3.77
C LYS A 300 9.42 -2.01 -3.38
N LEU A 301 9.17 -2.70 -2.27
CA LEU A 301 7.81 -2.92 -1.78
C LEU A 301 7.10 -1.58 -1.50
N ALA A 302 7.77 -0.63 -0.84
CA ALA A 302 7.19 0.68 -0.57
C ALA A 302 6.76 1.42 -1.86
N LYS A 303 7.59 1.39 -2.91
CA LYS A 303 7.24 1.96 -4.23
C LYS A 303 6.04 1.27 -4.87
N VAL A 304 5.96 -0.06 -4.76
CA VAL A 304 4.82 -0.83 -5.28
C VAL A 304 3.54 -0.50 -4.51
N GLU A 305 3.64 -0.33 -3.19
CA GLU A 305 2.52 0.07 -2.34
C GLU A 305 2.02 1.49 -2.68
N GLU A 306 2.93 2.42 -2.94
CA GLU A 306 2.57 3.78 -3.38
C GLU A 306 1.79 3.77 -4.71
N GLU A 307 2.24 2.98 -5.69
CA GLU A 307 1.54 2.83 -6.97
C GLU A 307 0.18 2.11 -6.82
N ILE A 308 0.09 1.14 -5.90
CA ILE A 308 -1.20 0.54 -5.52
C ILE A 308 -2.11 1.63 -4.95
N ASP A 309 -1.63 2.45 -4.02
CA ASP A 309 -2.43 3.48 -3.38
C ASP A 309 -2.98 4.51 -4.38
N LYS A 310 -2.18 4.95 -5.36
CA LYS A 310 -2.63 5.84 -6.44
C LYS A 310 -3.74 5.20 -7.28
N LEU A 311 -3.57 3.94 -7.69
CA LEU A 311 -4.58 3.21 -8.47
C LEU A 311 -5.87 2.97 -7.67
N VAL A 312 -5.75 2.67 -6.38
CA VAL A 312 -6.92 2.51 -5.50
C VAL A 312 -7.62 3.85 -5.30
N ALA A 313 -6.89 4.96 -5.16
CA ALA A 313 -7.49 6.31 -5.11
C ALA A 313 -8.33 6.60 -6.37
N GLN A 314 -7.79 6.28 -7.55
CA GLN A 314 -8.51 6.40 -8.81
C GLN A 314 -9.81 5.58 -8.85
N LEU A 315 -9.84 4.36 -8.29
CA LEU A 315 -11.07 3.54 -8.20
C LEU A 315 -12.21 4.24 -7.44
N TYR A 316 -11.87 5.06 -6.44
CA TYR A 316 -12.84 5.82 -5.66
C TYR A 316 -12.98 7.28 -6.14
N SER A 317 -12.33 7.64 -7.25
CA SER A 317 -12.26 9.03 -7.75
C SER A 317 -11.71 10.02 -6.73
N ILE A 318 -10.73 9.59 -5.96
CA ILE A 318 -9.95 10.41 -5.03
C ILE A 318 -8.78 11.00 -5.82
N SER A 319 -8.64 12.32 -5.80
CA SER A 319 -7.56 13.05 -6.44
C SER A 319 -6.22 12.90 -5.69
N GLU A 320 -5.11 13.28 -6.32
CA GLU A 320 -3.79 13.21 -5.68
C GLU A 320 -3.69 14.11 -4.43
N ASP A 321 -4.33 15.29 -4.45
CA ASP A 321 -4.35 16.19 -3.29
C ASP A 321 -5.15 15.58 -2.12
N GLU A 322 -6.28 14.95 -2.43
CA GLU A 322 -7.06 14.22 -1.42
C GLU A 322 -6.31 12.99 -0.91
N LEU A 323 -5.51 12.34 -1.75
CA LEU A 323 -4.66 11.23 -1.35
C LEU A 323 -3.53 11.68 -0.40
N LYS A 324 -2.95 12.86 -0.63
CA LYS A 324 -1.99 13.51 0.28
C LYS A 324 -2.63 13.78 1.65
N GLU A 325 -3.86 14.31 1.67
CA GLU A 325 -4.61 14.52 2.92
C GLU A 325 -4.90 13.20 3.66
N ILE A 326 -5.31 12.16 2.94
CA ILE A 326 -5.52 10.80 3.50
C ILE A 326 -4.23 10.29 4.14
N ARG A 327 -3.09 10.45 3.46
CA ARG A 327 -1.78 10.03 3.97
C ARG A 327 -1.41 10.77 5.25
N LYS A 328 -1.61 12.09 5.28
CA LYS A 328 -1.40 12.93 6.47
C LYS A 328 -2.28 12.48 7.64
N CYS A 329 -3.59 12.29 7.41
CA CYS A 329 -4.52 11.83 8.43
C CYS A 329 -4.14 10.44 8.97
N LEU A 330 -3.73 9.51 8.09
CA LEU A 330 -3.31 8.17 8.50
C LEU A 330 -2.05 8.20 9.36
N ALA A 331 -1.05 9.01 8.99
CA ALA A 331 0.17 9.20 9.78
C ALA A 331 -0.15 9.73 11.19
N MET A 332 -1.06 10.71 11.29
CA MET A 332 -1.55 11.22 12.58
C MET A 332 -2.21 10.13 13.45
N LEU A 333 -3.05 9.27 12.85
CA LEU A 333 -3.71 8.17 13.55
C LEU A 333 -2.73 7.09 14.01
N GLU A 334 -1.66 6.88 13.26
CA GLU A 334 -0.60 5.91 13.60
C GLU A 334 0.44 6.48 14.57
N GLY A 335 0.34 7.77 14.89
CA GLY A 335 1.29 8.47 15.77
C GLY A 335 2.66 8.68 15.12
N GLU A 336 2.71 8.70 13.79
CA GLU A 336 3.91 9.00 13.01
C GLU A 336 4.00 10.52 12.80
N GLU A 337 5.21 11.08 12.87
CA GLU A 337 5.44 12.46 12.45
C GLU A 337 5.28 12.52 10.93
N TYR A 338 4.20 13.14 10.46
CA TYR A 338 4.06 13.48 9.06
C TYR A 338 5.00 14.65 8.80
N GLU A 339 6.22 14.36 8.33
CA GLU A 339 6.95 15.34 7.56
C GLU A 339 6.10 15.60 6.33
N GLU A 340 5.46 16.78 6.28
CA GLU A 340 5.14 17.34 4.98
C GLU A 340 6.46 17.29 4.22
N GLU A 341 6.57 16.39 3.22
CA GLU A 341 7.24 16.79 2.01
C GLU A 341 6.48 18.06 1.64
N PHE A 342 6.99 19.17 2.13
CA PHE A 342 6.92 20.39 1.40
C PHE A 342 7.43 19.96 0.01
N GLU A 343 6.49 19.67 -0.91
CA GLU A 343 6.40 20.61 -2.01
C GLU A 343 6.38 21.95 -1.34
N GLU A 344 7.60 22.41 -1.08
CA GLU A 344 7.89 23.80 -1.04
C GLU A 344 7.30 24.17 -2.42
N THR A 345 6.07 24.70 -2.43
CA THR A 345 6.02 26.08 -2.81
C THR A 345 7.05 26.77 -1.93
N VAL A 346 8.34 26.64 -2.33
CA VAL A 346 9.20 27.76 -2.31
C VAL A 346 8.32 28.74 -3.07
N GLU A 347 7.65 29.63 -2.35
CA GLU A 347 7.85 31.01 -2.74
C GLU A 347 9.37 31.12 -2.78
N LEU A 348 9.94 30.82 -3.95
CA LEU A 348 11.35 31.02 -4.26
C LEU A 348 11.61 32.37 -3.63
N PRO A 349 12.61 32.50 -2.73
CA PRO A 349 12.90 33.79 -2.11
C PRO A 349 12.82 34.81 -3.23
N PRO A 350 11.94 35.83 -3.12
CA PRO A 350 11.44 36.55 -4.28
C PRO A 350 12.64 36.90 -5.13
N SER A 351 12.61 36.46 -6.39
CA SER A 351 13.81 36.37 -7.22
C SER A 351 14.58 37.68 -7.10
N MET A 352 15.90 37.64 -6.91
CA MET A 352 16.62 38.91 -6.90
C MET A 352 16.39 39.62 -8.24
N PRO A 353 16.30 40.96 -8.26
CA PRO A 353 16.23 41.70 -9.51
C PRO A 353 17.29 41.20 -10.49
N ASP A 354 16.86 40.84 -11.69
CA ASP A 354 17.74 40.29 -12.72
C ASP A 354 17.50 41.03 -14.04
N VAL A 355 18.52 40.96 -14.90
CA VAL A 355 18.44 41.47 -16.26
C VAL A 355 18.64 40.29 -17.21
N SER A 356 17.67 40.11 -18.10
CA SER A 356 17.66 39.03 -19.08
C SER A 356 17.53 39.58 -20.51
N LEU A 357 17.77 38.71 -21.49
CA LEU A 357 17.52 39.02 -22.90
C LEU A 357 16.30 38.24 -23.35
N ARG A 358 15.28 38.93 -23.86
CA ARG A 358 14.13 38.34 -24.55
C ARG A 358 14.40 38.39 -26.05
N ASN A 359 13.94 37.36 -26.77
CA ASN A 359 14.23 37.17 -28.19
C ASN A 359 15.73 36.98 -28.50
N ASN A 360 16.49 36.39 -27.58
CA ASN A 360 17.93 36.16 -27.71
C ASN A 360 18.31 34.95 -28.58
N VAL A 361 17.34 34.31 -29.24
CA VAL A 361 17.56 33.22 -30.20
C VAL A 361 17.11 33.71 -31.57
N VAL A 362 18.03 33.83 -32.51
CA VAL A 362 17.81 34.52 -33.78
C VAL A 362 18.32 33.72 -34.97
N GLU A 363 17.82 34.03 -36.17
CA GLU A 363 18.22 33.37 -37.41
C GLU A 363 19.50 33.97 -37.98
N GLU A 364 20.32 33.13 -38.63
CA GLU A 364 21.54 33.56 -39.29
C GLU A 364 21.28 34.66 -40.36
N LYS A 365 22.18 35.65 -40.45
CA LYS A 365 22.26 36.68 -41.52
C LYS A 365 21.06 37.62 -41.67
N LYS A 366 20.11 37.67 -40.73
CA LYS A 366 19.02 38.66 -40.71
C LYS A 366 19.22 39.69 -39.60
N PRO A 367 18.94 40.98 -39.82
CA PRO A 367 18.87 41.96 -38.74
C PRO A 367 17.84 41.52 -37.69
N PHE A 368 18.15 41.75 -36.42
CA PHE A 368 17.29 41.33 -35.32
C PHE A 368 17.35 42.32 -34.15
N ASN A 369 16.30 42.28 -33.34
CA ASN A 369 16.21 43.03 -32.09
C ASN A 369 16.20 42.05 -30.93
N VAL A 370 16.95 42.36 -29.88
CA VAL A 370 16.93 41.66 -28.61
C VAL A 370 16.49 42.64 -27.55
N ASP A 371 15.47 42.28 -26.78
CA ASP A 371 14.96 43.14 -25.72
C ASP A 371 15.74 42.86 -24.44
N VAL A 372 16.37 43.88 -23.88
CA VAL A 372 16.96 43.81 -22.55
C VAL A 372 15.84 44.04 -21.56
N VAL A 373 15.56 43.04 -20.72
CA VAL A 373 14.45 43.05 -19.77
C VAL A 373 14.99 43.11 -18.35
N ILE A 374 14.63 44.15 -17.62
CA ILE A 374 14.89 44.33 -16.19
C ILE A 374 13.65 43.84 -15.45
N SER A 375 13.80 42.81 -14.64
CA SER A 375 12.71 42.23 -13.88
C SER A 375 12.94 42.48 -12.40
N ASN A 376 12.05 43.26 -11.78
CA ASN A 376 11.95 43.44 -10.34
C ASN A 376 10.72 42.67 -9.82
N PRO A 377 10.90 41.47 -9.28
CA PRO A 377 9.80 40.67 -8.73
C PRO A 377 9.53 41.01 -7.24
N LEU A 378 10.21 42.02 -6.67
CA LEU A 378 10.01 42.46 -5.29
C LEU A 378 8.87 43.50 -5.21
N GLU A 379 8.16 43.53 -4.08
CA GLU A 379 7.10 44.53 -3.85
C GLU A 379 7.63 45.98 -3.81
N GLU A 380 8.89 46.13 -3.41
CA GLU A 380 9.57 47.41 -3.28
C GLU A 380 10.23 47.83 -4.61
N PRO A 381 10.16 49.12 -4.98
CA PRO A 381 10.77 49.59 -6.21
C PRO A 381 12.30 49.65 -6.12
N LEU A 382 12.98 49.35 -7.22
CA LEU A 382 14.42 49.60 -7.34
C LEU A 382 14.64 51.08 -7.65
N ARG A 383 15.59 51.71 -6.95
CA ARG A 383 15.94 53.12 -7.17
C ARG A 383 17.34 53.24 -7.76
N ASN A 384 17.58 54.32 -8.52
CA ASN A 384 18.88 54.62 -9.14
C ASN A 384 19.44 53.42 -9.93
N VAL A 385 18.62 52.84 -10.79
CA VAL A 385 18.98 51.67 -11.57
C VAL A 385 19.88 52.09 -12.73
N TYR A 386 21.10 51.59 -12.75
CA TYR A 386 22.08 51.79 -13.82
C TYR A 386 22.42 50.45 -14.49
N ILE A 387 22.39 50.45 -15.82
CA ILE A 387 22.76 49.30 -16.63
C ILE A 387 23.81 49.73 -17.64
N LYS A 388 24.88 48.95 -17.71
CA LYS A 388 25.93 49.04 -18.72
C LYS A 388 26.08 47.71 -19.43
N LEU A 389 25.90 47.72 -20.74
CA LEU A 389 26.04 46.57 -21.62
C LEU A 389 27.23 46.78 -22.53
N THR A 390 28.15 45.82 -22.59
CA THR A 390 29.24 45.77 -23.56
C THR A 390 29.01 44.58 -24.47
N THR A 391 28.69 44.87 -25.71
CA THR A 391 28.37 43.87 -26.73
C THR A 391 29.65 43.39 -27.43
N PHE A 392 29.57 42.24 -28.11
CA PHE A 392 30.69 41.57 -28.77
C PHE A 392 31.28 42.36 -29.96
N ASP A 393 30.57 43.38 -30.47
CA ASP A 393 31.04 44.31 -31.50
C ASP A 393 31.67 45.58 -30.90
N ASN A 394 32.03 45.54 -29.61
CA ASN A 394 32.57 46.63 -28.81
C ASN A 394 31.65 47.85 -28.63
N ARG A 395 30.34 47.74 -28.91
CA ARG A 395 29.40 48.81 -28.54
C ARG A 395 29.08 48.75 -27.05
N THR A 396 29.16 49.91 -26.39
CA THR A 396 28.72 50.08 -25.01
C THR A 396 27.39 50.83 -24.98
N VAL A 397 26.39 50.26 -24.32
CA VAL A 397 25.07 50.87 -24.13
C VAL A 397 24.83 51.06 -22.65
N GLU A 398 24.55 52.30 -22.26
CA GLU A 398 24.26 52.67 -20.87
C GLU A 398 22.82 53.19 -20.74
N ARG A 399 22.14 52.79 -19.66
CA ARG A 399 20.77 53.20 -19.35
C ARG A 399 20.63 53.47 -17.85
N ASN A 400 19.89 54.52 -17.53
CA ASN A 400 19.56 54.92 -16.18
C ASN A 400 18.04 54.96 -16.03
N PHE A 401 17.53 54.46 -14.90
CA PHE A 401 16.13 54.55 -14.51
C PHE A 401 16.06 55.05 -13.07
N GLU A 402 15.26 56.09 -12.83
CA GLU A 402 15.06 56.61 -11.47
C GLU A 402 14.38 55.58 -10.57
N GLU A 403 13.37 54.89 -11.11
CA GLU A 403 12.59 53.88 -10.40
C GLU A 403 12.15 52.74 -11.34
N VAL A 404 12.26 51.49 -10.89
CA VAL A 404 11.73 50.31 -11.62
C VAL A 404 10.81 49.50 -10.70
N LYS A 405 9.53 49.45 -11.08
CA LYS A 405 8.47 48.66 -10.43
C LYS A 405 7.94 47.61 -11.42
N GLY A 406 8.13 46.32 -11.13
CA GLY A 406 7.78 45.25 -12.05
C GLY A 406 8.81 45.06 -13.16
N GLU A 407 8.41 45.15 -14.42
CA GLU A 407 9.26 44.90 -15.59
C GLU A 407 9.44 46.15 -16.46
N VAL A 408 10.69 46.44 -16.85
CA VAL A 408 11.02 47.47 -17.85
C VAL A 408 11.91 46.84 -18.91
N SER A 409 11.65 47.13 -20.18
CA SER A 409 12.47 46.62 -21.29
C SER A 409 12.86 47.70 -22.28
N PHE A 410 13.99 47.51 -22.95
CA PHE A 410 14.42 48.34 -24.07
C PHE A 410 15.10 47.49 -25.16
N PRO A 411 14.91 47.82 -26.45
CA PRO A 411 15.45 47.02 -27.54
C PRO A 411 16.93 47.34 -27.80
N LEU A 412 17.69 46.32 -28.19
CA LEU A 412 19.01 46.41 -28.82
C LEU A 412 18.95 45.83 -30.22
N SER A 413 19.33 46.62 -31.21
CA SER A 413 19.33 46.22 -32.62
C SER A 413 20.72 45.80 -33.08
N PHE A 414 20.78 44.65 -33.74
CA PHE A 414 22.00 44.10 -34.33
C PHE A 414 21.82 43.82 -35.82
N GLU A 415 22.91 43.94 -36.57
CA GLU A 415 22.96 43.45 -37.95
C GLU A 415 23.07 41.92 -37.97
N GLY A 416 22.80 41.31 -39.13
CA GLY A 416 22.78 39.85 -39.24
C GLY A 416 24.11 39.19 -38.87
N LEU A 417 24.05 38.25 -37.93
CA LEU A 417 25.20 37.51 -37.41
C LEU A 417 25.32 36.11 -38.04
N LYS A 418 26.50 35.50 -37.95
CA LYS A 418 26.72 34.09 -38.33
C LYS A 418 26.26 33.16 -37.21
N ALA A 419 26.06 31.88 -37.52
CA ALA A 419 25.68 30.89 -36.52
C ALA A 419 26.75 30.79 -35.43
N GLY A 420 26.33 30.81 -34.16
CA GLY A 420 27.22 30.82 -33.02
C GLY A 420 26.62 31.47 -31.77
N GLU A 421 27.46 31.57 -30.74
CA GLU A 421 27.11 32.17 -29.45
C GLU A 421 27.84 33.50 -29.29
N TYR A 422 27.09 34.54 -28.99
CA TYR A 422 27.60 35.90 -28.85
C TYR A 422 27.35 36.41 -27.44
N LYS A 423 28.43 36.73 -26.73
CA LYS A 423 28.37 37.17 -25.33
C LYS A 423 28.26 38.68 -25.21
N VAL A 424 27.38 39.13 -24.32
CA VAL A 424 27.20 40.53 -23.92
C VAL A 424 27.51 40.63 -22.44
N LYS A 425 28.49 41.45 -22.08
CA LYS A 425 28.82 41.70 -20.67
C LYS A 425 27.89 42.75 -20.11
N LEU A 426 27.27 42.46 -18.98
CA LEU A 426 26.34 43.31 -18.27
C LEU A 426 26.95 43.72 -16.93
N THR A 427 26.83 45.00 -16.60
CA THR A 427 26.92 45.53 -15.24
C THR A 427 25.56 46.14 -14.89
N PHE A 428 24.98 45.72 -13.78
CA PHE A 428 23.67 46.13 -13.28
C PHE A 428 23.82 46.62 -11.85
N GLU A 429 23.56 47.90 -11.64
CA GLU A 429 23.65 48.58 -10.34
C GLU A 429 22.27 49.13 -9.96
N TYR A 430 21.89 48.97 -8.71
CA TYR A 430 20.60 49.46 -8.20
C TYR A 430 20.63 49.63 -6.69
N VAL A 431 19.70 50.42 -6.15
CA VAL A 431 19.50 50.60 -4.71
C VAL A 431 18.17 49.99 -4.30
N ILE A 432 18.21 49.14 -3.28
CA ILE A 432 17.02 48.56 -2.65
C ILE A 432 17.10 48.70 -1.13
N LYS A 433 16.04 49.20 -0.48
CA LYS A 433 16.03 49.54 0.97
C LYS A 433 17.26 50.33 1.41
N ASP A 434 17.66 51.33 0.62
CA ASP A 434 18.84 52.17 0.85
C ASP A 434 20.20 51.42 0.84
N VAL A 435 20.23 50.18 0.36
CA VAL A 435 21.46 49.39 0.17
C VAL A 435 21.81 49.34 -1.32
N PRO A 436 22.98 49.85 -1.76
CA PRO A 436 23.43 49.71 -3.13
C PRO A 436 23.86 48.26 -3.42
N LYS A 437 23.51 47.78 -4.61
CA LYS A 437 23.83 46.45 -5.14
C LYS A 437 24.43 46.60 -6.53
N LYS A 438 25.40 45.74 -6.83
CA LYS A 438 26.06 45.63 -8.13
C LYS A 438 26.13 44.16 -8.55
N VAL A 439 25.68 43.88 -9.76
CA VAL A 439 25.67 42.55 -10.37
C VAL A 439 26.41 42.64 -11.71
N GLU A 440 27.37 41.75 -11.92
CA GLU A 440 28.05 41.60 -13.21
C GLU A 440 27.75 40.21 -13.76
N LYS A 441 27.31 40.14 -15.02
CA LYS A 441 26.85 38.89 -15.65
C LYS A 441 27.15 38.90 -17.15
N GLU A 442 27.31 37.72 -17.74
CA GLU A 442 27.38 37.55 -19.19
C GLU A 442 26.05 37.01 -19.71
N LEU A 443 25.45 37.70 -20.67
CA LEU A 443 24.23 37.28 -21.36
C LEU A 443 24.59 36.79 -22.76
N THR A 444 23.91 35.74 -23.24
CA THR A 444 24.26 35.09 -24.52
C THR A 444 23.13 35.24 -25.53
N ILE A 445 23.48 35.63 -26.74
CA ILE A 445 22.64 35.62 -27.92
C ILE A 445 23.03 34.40 -28.76
N TYR A 446 22.05 33.57 -29.10
CA TYR A 446 22.22 32.35 -29.88
C TYR A 446 21.74 32.58 -31.31
N VAL A 447 22.60 32.30 -32.28
CA VAL A 447 22.24 32.39 -33.70
C VAL A 447 22.12 30.97 -34.25
N LYS A 448 20.88 30.55 -34.53
CA LYS A 448 20.55 29.19 -35.01
C LYS A 448 20.91 29.00 -36.48
N GLY A 449 21.50 27.85 -36.79
CA GLY A 449 21.58 27.28 -38.14
C GLY A 449 20.35 26.41 -38.48
N PRO A 450 20.24 25.88 -39.71
CA PRO A 450 19.09 25.05 -40.14
C PRO A 450 18.96 23.73 -39.33
N GLU A 451 17.76 23.44 -38.80
CA GLU A 451 17.46 22.46 -37.72
C GLU A 451 17.53 20.94 -38.06
N VAL A 452 17.64 20.10 -37.00
CA VAL A 452 17.05 18.74 -36.89
C VAL A 452 16.37 18.54 -35.51
N LYS A 453 15.26 17.81 -35.49
CA LYS A 453 14.13 17.73 -34.52
C LYS A 453 14.39 17.07 -33.15
N HIS A 454 13.57 17.47 -32.17
CA HIS A 454 13.46 17.03 -30.75
C HIS A 454 12.90 15.60 -30.52
N ALA A 455 13.28 14.99 -29.39
CA ALA A 455 12.74 13.74 -28.83
C ALA A 455 11.90 13.99 -27.55
N GLU A 456 10.79 13.27 -27.40
CA GLU A 456 9.90 13.25 -26.22
C GLU A 456 10.38 12.23 -25.15
N ARG A 457 10.18 12.55 -23.86
CA ARG A 457 10.47 11.68 -22.70
C ARG A 457 9.16 11.13 -22.11
N ASN A 458 9.02 9.80 -22.06
CA ASN A 458 8.04 9.07 -21.24
C ASN A 458 8.75 7.95 -20.48
N PHE A 459 8.48 7.85 -19.17
CA PHE A 459 9.02 6.85 -18.23
C PHE A 459 8.39 5.47 -18.51
N LYS A 460 9.16 4.37 -18.52
CA LYS A 460 8.69 3.03 -18.90
C LYS A 460 8.80 2.02 -17.76
N ILE A 461 7.76 1.18 -17.66
CA ILE A 461 7.61 0.08 -16.68
C ILE A 461 8.72 -0.98 -16.78
N GLU A 462 9.47 -0.99 -17.90
CA GLU A 462 10.62 -1.87 -18.16
C GLU A 462 11.83 -1.56 -17.25
N ASP A 463 11.88 -0.38 -16.64
CA ASP A 463 13.00 0.07 -15.78
C ASP A 463 13.05 -0.63 -14.41
N LEU A 464 12.08 -1.50 -14.09
CA LEU A 464 11.99 -2.20 -12.81
C LEU A 464 12.71 -3.56 -12.75
N GLY A 465 13.37 -4.00 -13.83
CA GLY A 465 14.29 -5.15 -13.83
C GLY A 465 13.79 -6.37 -13.05
N VAL A 466 12.79 -7.07 -13.60
CA VAL A 466 12.35 -8.40 -13.16
C VAL A 466 12.33 -9.37 -14.33
#